data_AF-A0A3N5Z5L1-F1
#
_entry.id   AF-A0A3N5Z5L1-F1
#
_cell.length_a   1.000
_cell.length_b   1.000
_cell.length_c   1.000
_cell.angle_alpha   90.00
_cell.angle_beta   90.00
_cell.angle_gamma   90.00
#
_symmetry.space_group_name_H-M   'P 1'
#
loop_
_entity.id
_entity.type
_entity.pdbx_description
1 polymer ?
#
loop_
_entity_poly.entity_id
_entity_poly.type
_entity_poly.pdbx_seq_one_letter_code
_entity_poly.pdbx_strand_id
1 'polypeptide(L)'
;MILRSPGSEATGEYPPADVRVYDELGRSGERMLPFYRYIVIWSGLYTVHGGVTDWSNDTLGIISFSNELWSNSQYFTSPELREQQGQQGSGIGQQVANHYFNDFLEFGAELTEWTEFEHPQFGKVEVGGAFRKTFGRVPPRFMNEELCHRNMAFTLYQADEMPQMRIGETKVESLGDGVFRVWVDLVNGKAAPTILAKAAANNVVRPDILTADGSGIEVLSAAWVPSKWRPAIAQSIDQADLRRIIVRSGHPGRTTRTLQYLVKGGGKLMVRYASQKGGTVEKTVVLQ
;
A
#
# COMPACT_ATOMS: atom_id res chain seq x y z
N MET A 1 9.32 -12.14 -3.96
CA MET A 1 8.58 -12.01 -2.67
C MET A 1 7.99 -10.61 -2.60
N ILE A 2 6.87 -10.42 -1.88
CA ILE A 2 6.28 -9.12 -1.57
C ILE A 2 6.53 -8.87 -0.08
N LEU A 3 7.40 -7.92 0.22
CA LEU A 3 7.87 -7.67 1.57
C LEU A 3 7.18 -6.45 2.14
N ARG A 4 6.66 -6.56 3.37
CA ARG A 4 6.26 -5.40 4.16
C ARG A 4 7.08 -5.25 5.42
N SER A 5 7.16 -4.01 5.88
CA SER A 5 7.61 -3.68 7.22
C SER A 5 6.65 -4.20 8.31
N PRO A 6 7.09 -4.31 9.58
CA PRO A 6 8.38 -3.88 10.13
C PRO A 6 9.60 -4.70 9.67
N GLY A 7 10.76 -4.06 9.57
CA GLY A 7 12.05 -4.69 9.30
C GLY A 7 12.69 -5.41 10.49
N SER A 8 12.27 -5.13 11.73
CA SER A 8 12.81 -5.73 12.95
C SER A 8 11.69 -6.15 13.91
N GLU A 9 11.88 -7.29 14.60
CA GLU A 9 10.96 -7.75 15.65
C GLU A 9 10.82 -6.72 16.78
N ALA A 10 11.93 -6.05 17.15
CA ALA A 10 11.97 -5.07 18.22
C ALA A 10 11.12 -3.81 17.93
N THR A 11 10.80 -3.53 16.67
CA THR A 11 9.89 -2.45 16.29
C THR A 11 8.45 -2.73 16.72
N GLY A 12 8.09 -4.01 16.89
CA GLY A 12 6.72 -4.44 17.12
C GLY A 12 5.86 -4.33 15.86
N GLU A 13 4.74 -5.06 15.86
CA GLU A 13 3.81 -5.06 14.74
C GLU A 13 3.10 -3.71 14.59
N TYR A 14 2.74 -3.39 13.35
CA TYR A 14 1.98 -2.18 13.03
C TYR A 14 0.55 -2.24 13.59
N PRO A 15 -0.12 -1.09 13.78
CA PRO A 15 -1.50 -1.07 14.23
C PRO A 15 -2.39 -1.98 13.36
N PRO A 16 -3.35 -2.74 13.95
CA PRO A 16 -4.17 -3.67 13.18
C PRO A 16 -4.94 -3.04 12.01
N ALA A 17 -5.27 -1.75 12.09
CA ALA A 17 -5.90 -1.03 10.99
C ALA A 17 -5.00 -0.89 9.77
N ASP A 18 -3.70 -0.67 9.97
CA ASP A 18 -2.71 -0.54 8.90
C ASP A 18 -2.38 -1.92 8.33
N VAL A 19 -2.21 -2.93 9.20
CA VAL A 19 -1.95 -4.33 8.80
C VAL A 19 -3.04 -4.85 7.88
N ARG A 20 -4.32 -4.54 8.13
CA ARG A 20 -5.42 -4.96 7.25
C ARG A 20 -5.25 -4.47 5.80
N VAL A 21 -4.78 -3.24 5.62
CA VAL A 21 -4.54 -2.66 4.29
C VAL A 21 -3.36 -3.36 3.62
N TYR A 22 -2.27 -3.53 4.37
CA TYR A 22 -1.10 -4.28 3.90
C TYR A 22 -1.47 -5.70 3.46
N ASP A 23 -2.29 -6.40 4.25
CA ASP A 23 -2.76 -7.76 3.96
C ASP A 23 -3.67 -7.82 2.73
N GLU A 24 -4.61 -6.87 2.59
CA GLU A 24 -5.48 -6.79 1.41
C GLU A 24 -4.67 -6.60 0.12
N LEU A 25 -3.73 -5.65 0.13
CA LEU A 25 -2.88 -5.36 -1.02
C LEU A 25 -1.87 -6.49 -1.29
N GLY A 26 -1.18 -6.97 -0.26
CA GLY A 26 -0.15 -8.01 -0.37
C GLY A 26 -0.72 -9.34 -0.87
N ARG A 27 -1.84 -9.81 -0.32
CA ARG A 27 -2.50 -11.04 -0.77
C ARG A 27 -3.09 -10.93 -2.16
N SER A 28 -3.54 -9.74 -2.57
CA SER A 28 -3.94 -9.50 -3.96
C SER A 28 -2.72 -9.55 -4.88
N GLY A 29 -1.59 -9.00 -4.44
CA GLY A 29 -0.31 -9.10 -5.12
C GLY A 29 0.16 -10.54 -5.32
N GLU A 30 0.00 -11.43 -4.34
CA GLU A 30 0.34 -12.86 -4.49
C GLU A 30 -0.44 -13.55 -5.64
N ARG A 31 -1.68 -13.10 -5.89
CA ARG A 31 -2.49 -13.61 -7.00
C ARG A 31 -2.05 -13.05 -8.35
N MET A 32 -1.51 -11.83 -8.36
CA MET A 32 -1.03 -11.16 -9.57
C MET A 32 0.40 -11.61 -9.96
N LEU A 33 1.22 -11.90 -8.95
CA LEU A 33 2.65 -12.21 -9.06
C LEU A 33 2.90 -13.69 -8.71
N PRO A 34 2.90 -14.60 -9.69
CA PRO A 34 3.17 -16.01 -9.42
C PRO A 34 4.57 -16.16 -8.80
N PHE A 35 4.72 -17.12 -7.89
CA PHE A 35 5.96 -17.40 -7.13
C PHE A 35 6.32 -16.35 -6.06
N TYR A 36 5.52 -15.29 -5.88
CA TYR A 36 5.71 -14.35 -4.79
C TYR A 36 4.90 -14.80 -3.59
N ARG A 37 5.50 -14.61 -2.41
CA ARG A 37 4.81 -14.73 -1.13
C ARG A 37 4.80 -13.36 -0.46
N TYR A 38 3.69 -13.00 0.15
CA TYR A 38 3.55 -11.82 0.97
C TYR A 38 4.00 -12.12 2.39
N ILE A 39 5.05 -11.45 2.83
CA ILE A 39 5.73 -11.72 4.10
C ILE A 39 6.13 -10.43 4.82
N VAL A 40 6.23 -10.52 6.14
CA VAL A 40 6.84 -9.47 6.97
C VAL A 40 8.36 -9.65 6.93
N ILE A 41 9.12 -8.57 6.74
CA ILE A 41 10.57 -8.63 6.53
C ILE A 41 11.28 -9.38 7.66
N TRP A 42 11.08 -8.99 8.91
CA TRP A 42 11.85 -9.57 10.01
C TRP A 42 11.57 -11.06 10.23
N SER A 43 10.32 -11.50 10.04
CA SER A 43 9.91 -12.89 10.33
C SER A 43 10.04 -13.82 9.14
N GLY A 44 9.93 -13.28 7.92
CA GLY A 44 10.02 -14.04 6.68
C GLY A 44 11.41 -14.04 6.04
N LEU A 45 12.30 -13.12 6.45
CA LEU A 45 13.67 -13.00 5.95
C LEU A 45 14.67 -12.90 7.11
N TYR A 46 15.09 -11.68 7.44
CA TYR A 46 16.09 -11.34 8.43
C TYR A 46 15.83 -9.93 8.95
N THR A 47 16.36 -9.63 10.14
CA THR A 47 16.24 -8.31 10.75
C THR A 47 16.96 -7.25 9.94
N VAL A 48 16.26 -6.17 9.62
CA VAL A 48 16.76 -4.97 8.97
C VAL A 48 16.39 -3.75 9.81
N HIS A 49 17.34 -2.85 10.00
CA HIS A 49 17.13 -1.54 10.63
C HIS A 49 17.32 -0.44 9.58
N GLY A 50 16.39 0.52 9.53
CA GLY A 50 16.46 1.64 8.59
C GLY A 50 16.19 1.24 7.13
N GLY A 51 15.44 0.17 6.91
CA GLY A 51 15.00 -0.20 5.57
C GLY A 51 14.13 0.90 4.96
N VAL A 52 14.17 1.05 3.62
CA VAL A 52 13.41 2.11 2.94
C VAL A 52 11.90 2.03 3.21
N THR A 53 11.36 0.81 3.32
CA THR A 53 9.93 0.58 3.63
C THR A 53 9.59 0.95 5.07
N ASP A 54 10.52 0.78 6.02
CA ASP A 54 10.33 1.24 7.40
C ASP A 54 10.37 2.76 7.45
N TRP A 55 11.38 3.36 6.84
CA TRP A 55 11.54 4.82 6.82
C TRP A 55 10.33 5.51 6.18
N SER A 56 9.85 5.03 5.02
CA SER A 56 8.71 5.65 4.34
C SER A 56 7.39 5.47 5.12
N ASN A 57 7.21 4.35 5.82
CA ASN A 57 6.06 4.17 6.71
C ASN A 57 6.14 5.09 7.92
N ASP A 58 7.28 5.06 8.60
CA ASP A 58 7.48 5.71 9.90
C ASP A 58 7.56 7.23 9.80
N THR A 59 8.10 7.76 8.70
CA THR A 59 8.33 9.21 8.55
C THR A 59 7.36 9.90 7.60
N LEU A 60 6.80 9.17 6.62
CA LEU A 60 5.91 9.73 5.60
C LEU A 60 4.50 9.12 5.62
N GLY A 61 4.26 8.13 6.49
CA GLY A 61 2.99 7.42 6.59
C GLY A 61 2.62 6.69 5.29
N ILE A 62 3.59 6.22 4.51
CA ILE A 62 3.38 5.59 3.20
C ILE A 62 3.25 4.07 3.36
N ILE A 63 2.24 3.50 2.72
CA ILE A 63 2.12 2.04 2.53
C ILE A 63 3.17 1.63 1.50
N SER A 64 4.18 0.90 1.95
CA SER A 64 5.34 0.56 1.12
C SER A 64 5.61 -0.93 1.11
N PHE A 65 5.88 -1.48 -0.08
CA PHE A 65 6.33 -2.84 -0.27
C PHE A 65 7.70 -2.84 -0.92
N SER A 66 8.53 -3.82 -0.57
CA SER A 66 9.71 -4.18 -1.37
C SER A 66 9.42 -5.48 -2.11
N ASN A 67 9.58 -5.46 -3.43
CA ASN A 67 9.44 -6.66 -4.23
C ASN A 67 10.83 -7.26 -4.49
N GLU A 68 11.08 -8.45 -3.96
CA GLU A 68 12.27 -9.24 -4.32
C GLU A 68 11.96 -10.01 -5.58
N LEU A 69 12.56 -9.56 -6.68
CA LEU A 69 12.30 -10.11 -8.01
C LEU A 69 13.07 -11.42 -8.21
N TRP A 70 12.53 -12.19 -9.15
CA TRP A 70 13.01 -13.49 -9.61
C TRP A 70 12.97 -14.61 -8.55
N SER A 71 12.73 -15.82 -9.04
CA SER A 71 12.85 -17.05 -8.27
C SER A 71 13.36 -18.13 -9.20
N ASN A 72 14.34 -18.92 -8.76
CA ASN A 72 14.85 -20.04 -9.57
C ASN A 72 13.76 -21.08 -9.89
N SER A 73 12.66 -21.11 -9.13
CA SER A 73 11.49 -21.93 -9.45
C SER A 73 10.75 -21.48 -10.71
N GLN A 74 11.13 -20.35 -11.32
CA GLN A 74 10.61 -19.87 -12.60
C GLN A 74 11.34 -20.48 -13.80
N TYR A 75 12.53 -21.06 -13.61
CA TYR A 75 13.19 -21.82 -14.69
C TYR A 75 12.37 -23.04 -15.12
N PHE A 76 11.71 -23.70 -14.16
CA PHE A 76 10.88 -24.87 -14.40
C PHE A 76 9.53 -24.68 -13.71
N THR A 77 8.55 -24.16 -14.46
CA THR A 77 7.31 -23.60 -13.90
C THR A 77 6.23 -24.63 -13.62
N SER A 78 6.20 -25.76 -14.34
CA SER A 78 5.15 -26.76 -14.17
C SER A 78 5.41 -27.67 -12.96
N PRO A 79 4.36 -28.16 -12.29
CA PRO A 79 4.50 -29.13 -11.19
C PRO A 79 5.27 -30.39 -11.61
N GLU A 80 5.05 -30.89 -12.82
CA GLU A 80 5.68 -32.09 -13.37
C GLU A 80 7.18 -31.90 -13.56
N LEU A 81 7.60 -30.73 -14.07
CA LEU A 81 9.02 -30.41 -14.21
C LEU A 81 9.70 -30.33 -12.84
N ARG A 82 9.03 -29.77 -11.82
CA ARG A 82 9.56 -29.69 -10.45
C ARG A 82 9.71 -31.06 -9.80
N GLU A 83 8.73 -31.94 -10.01
CA GLU A 83 8.84 -33.34 -9.59
C GLU A 83 10.03 -34.01 -10.28
N GLN A 84 10.18 -33.79 -11.58
CA GLN A 84 11.31 -34.30 -12.35
C GLN A 84 12.66 -33.77 -11.83
N GLN A 85 12.76 -32.54 -11.30
CA GLN A 85 14.00 -32.05 -10.68
C GLN A 85 14.41 -32.84 -9.42
N GLY A 86 13.46 -33.51 -8.76
CA GLY A 86 13.68 -34.33 -7.56
C GLY A 86 13.98 -35.81 -7.86
N GLN A 87 13.82 -36.26 -9.10
CA GLN A 87 14.01 -37.66 -9.48
C GLN A 87 15.51 -37.97 -9.70
N GLN A 88 15.94 -39.15 -9.22
CA GLN A 88 17.30 -39.63 -9.47
C GLN A 88 17.53 -39.85 -10.97
N GLY A 89 18.68 -39.40 -11.49
CA GLY A 89 19.04 -39.53 -12.90
C GLY A 89 18.31 -38.58 -13.85
N SER A 90 17.53 -37.63 -13.33
CA SER A 90 16.86 -36.61 -14.14
C SER A 90 17.83 -35.68 -14.86
N GLY A 91 17.58 -35.44 -16.16
CA GLY A 91 18.34 -34.48 -16.97
C GLY A 91 18.17 -33.01 -16.54
N ILE A 92 17.19 -32.73 -15.68
CA ILE A 92 16.99 -31.43 -15.02
C ILE A 92 17.06 -31.56 -13.49
N GLY A 93 17.75 -32.60 -12.99
CA GLY A 93 18.00 -32.77 -11.58
C GLY A 93 18.75 -31.57 -10.98
N GLN A 94 18.62 -31.35 -9.67
CA GLN A 94 19.11 -30.13 -8.99
C GLN A 94 20.58 -29.76 -9.30
N GLN A 95 21.45 -30.74 -9.54
CA GLN A 95 22.88 -30.52 -9.83
C GLN A 95 23.14 -30.05 -11.27
N VAL A 96 22.25 -30.37 -12.21
CA VAL A 96 22.45 -30.13 -13.66
C VAL A 96 21.42 -29.15 -14.25
N ALA A 97 20.34 -28.86 -13.54
CA ALA A 97 19.22 -28.04 -14.00
C ALA A 97 19.64 -26.67 -14.55
N ASN A 98 20.57 -26.00 -13.88
CA ASN A 98 21.07 -24.69 -14.29
C ASN A 98 21.90 -24.78 -15.57
N HIS A 99 22.72 -25.82 -15.72
CA HIS A 99 23.49 -26.08 -16.94
C HIS A 99 22.55 -26.43 -18.10
N TYR A 100 21.58 -27.31 -17.87
CA TYR A 100 20.55 -27.63 -18.86
C TYR A 100 19.81 -26.36 -19.32
N PHE A 101 19.33 -25.54 -18.38
CA PHE A 101 18.62 -24.31 -18.72
C PHE A 101 19.51 -23.34 -19.50
N ASN A 102 20.76 -23.14 -19.06
CA ASN A 102 21.71 -22.28 -19.76
C ASN A 102 22.02 -22.79 -21.16
N ASP A 103 22.30 -24.07 -21.33
CA ASP A 103 22.72 -24.65 -22.61
C ASP A 103 21.59 -24.61 -23.66
N PHE A 104 20.36 -24.94 -23.24
CA PHE A 104 19.23 -25.10 -24.17
C PHE A 104 18.33 -23.87 -24.30
N LEU A 105 18.28 -22.98 -23.29
CA LEU A 105 17.37 -21.82 -23.29
C LEU A 105 18.09 -20.47 -23.27
N GLU A 106 19.27 -20.39 -22.66
CA GLU A 106 20.11 -19.16 -22.68
C GLU A 106 21.32 -19.29 -23.61
N PHE A 107 21.42 -20.40 -24.36
CA PHE A 107 22.45 -20.68 -25.37
C PHE A 107 23.88 -20.50 -24.88
N GLY A 108 24.17 -20.96 -23.65
CA GLY A 108 25.50 -20.89 -23.06
C GLY A 108 25.86 -19.51 -22.50
N ALA A 109 25.00 -18.50 -22.63
CA ALA A 109 25.36 -17.11 -22.37
C ALA A 109 25.73 -16.81 -20.91
N GLU A 110 25.32 -17.63 -19.96
CA GLU A 110 25.46 -17.35 -18.53
C GLU A 110 26.71 -17.96 -17.89
N LEU A 111 27.43 -18.85 -18.58
CA LEU A 111 28.73 -19.32 -18.13
C LEU A 111 29.84 -18.41 -18.66
N THR A 112 30.83 -18.13 -17.81
CA THR A 112 32.02 -17.36 -18.19
C THR A 112 33.11 -18.28 -18.71
N GLU A 113 33.75 -17.91 -19.81
CA GLU A 113 34.89 -18.64 -20.36
C GLU A 113 36.10 -18.54 -19.43
N TRP A 114 36.88 -19.61 -19.36
CA TRP A 114 38.18 -19.61 -18.69
C TRP A 114 39.15 -18.67 -19.41
N THR A 115 39.78 -17.78 -18.66
CA THR A 115 40.75 -16.82 -19.19
C THR A 115 42.00 -16.82 -18.31
N GLU A 116 43.17 -16.88 -18.93
CA GLU A 116 44.44 -16.76 -18.21
C GLU A 116 44.59 -15.35 -17.60
N PHE A 117 45.07 -15.29 -16.36
CA PHE A 117 45.26 -14.07 -15.59
C PHE A 117 46.56 -14.14 -14.79
N GLU A 118 47.38 -13.08 -14.84
CA GLU A 118 48.58 -12.96 -14.02
C GLU A 118 48.23 -12.36 -12.66
N HIS A 119 48.01 -13.23 -11.67
CA HIS A 119 47.67 -12.81 -10.32
C HIS A 119 48.91 -12.29 -9.56
N PRO A 120 48.84 -11.11 -8.90
CA PRO A 120 50.00 -10.50 -8.23
C PRO A 120 50.72 -11.37 -7.20
N GLN A 121 50.03 -12.35 -6.61
CA GLN A 121 50.58 -13.26 -5.59
C GLN A 121 50.78 -14.69 -6.07
N PHE A 122 50.02 -15.14 -7.08
CA PHE A 122 49.97 -16.55 -7.48
C PHE A 122 50.61 -16.79 -8.85
N GLY A 123 51.02 -15.74 -9.56
CA GLY A 123 51.45 -15.82 -10.94
C GLY A 123 50.28 -16.20 -11.84
N LYS A 124 50.57 -16.98 -12.89
CA LYS A 124 49.60 -17.38 -13.90
C LYS A 124 48.52 -18.31 -13.34
N VAL A 125 47.27 -17.86 -13.38
CA VAL A 125 46.07 -18.62 -12.99
C VAL A 125 44.99 -18.52 -14.07
N GLU A 126 43.94 -19.34 -13.99
CA GLU A 126 42.75 -19.20 -14.83
C GLU A 126 41.59 -18.63 -14.02
N VAL A 127 40.85 -17.69 -14.61
CA VAL A 127 39.64 -17.08 -14.03
C VAL A 127 38.50 -17.29 -15.01
N GLY A 128 37.40 -17.87 -14.53
CA GLY A 128 36.24 -18.20 -15.37
C GLY A 128 35.54 -19.46 -14.87
N GLY A 129 34.77 -20.11 -15.75
CA GLY A 129 34.05 -21.35 -15.45
C GLY A 129 32.91 -21.20 -14.46
N ALA A 130 32.61 -19.98 -14.02
CA ALA A 130 31.53 -19.66 -13.12
C ALA A 130 30.35 -19.06 -13.88
N PHE A 131 29.14 -19.26 -13.33
CA PHE A 131 27.98 -18.50 -13.78
C PHE A 131 28.20 -16.99 -13.55
N ARG A 132 27.69 -16.18 -14.48
CA ARG A 132 27.66 -14.72 -14.34
C ARG A 132 26.94 -14.35 -13.05
N LYS A 133 27.38 -13.25 -12.42
CA LYS A 133 26.80 -12.73 -11.18
C LYS A 133 25.28 -12.51 -11.26
N THR A 134 24.76 -12.27 -12.45
CA THR A 134 23.33 -12.03 -12.75
C THR A 134 22.50 -13.31 -12.77
N PHE A 135 23.10 -14.46 -13.12
CA PHE A 135 22.39 -15.72 -13.22
C PHE A 135 21.72 -16.11 -11.90
N GLY A 136 20.45 -16.51 -11.95
CA GLY A 136 19.63 -16.79 -10.77
C GLY A 136 19.28 -15.57 -9.90
N ARG A 137 19.68 -14.36 -10.29
CA ARG A 137 19.32 -13.10 -9.59
C ARG A 137 18.43 -12.19 -10.42
N VAL A 138 18.56 -12.27 -11.74
CA VAL A 138 17.69 -11.58 -12.69
C VAL A 138 17.05 -12.64 -13.60
N PRO A 139 15.83 -12.39 -14.09
CA PRO A 139 15.22 -13.25 -15.10
C PRO A 139 16.09 -13.36 -16.37
N PRO A 140 16.04 -14.52 -17.07
CA PRO A 140 16.45 -14.63 -18.45
C PRO A 140 15.77 -13.57 -19.32
N ARG A 141 16.46 -13.11 -20.37
CA ARG A 141 15.99 -11.99 -21.20
C ARG A 141 14.59 -12.21 -21.78
N PHE A 142 14.31 -13.43 -22.22
CA PHE A 142 13.01 -13.79 -22.82
C PHE A 142 11.85 -13.85 -21.81
N MET A 143 12.15 -13.87 -20.51
CA MET A 143 11.15 -13.90 -19.43
C MET A 143 10.90 -12.51 -18.81
N ASN A 144 11.66 -11.49 -19.23
CA ASN A 144 11.56 -10.14 -18.69
C ASN A 144 10.18 -9.51 -18.90
N GLU A 145 9.60 -9.65 -20.09
CA GLU A 145 8.36 -8.96 -20.46
C GLU A 145 7.21 -9.32 -19.51
N GLU A 146 7.03 -10.61 -19.22
CA GLU A 146 6.02 -11.07 -18.27
C GLU A 146 6.31 -10.56 -16.85
N LEU A 147 7.55 -10.72 -16.36
CA LEU A 147 7.93 -10.29 -15.00
C LEU A 147 7.70 -8.79 -14.80
N CYS A 148 8.12 -7.98 -15.78
CA CYS A 148 7.96 -6.53 -15.77
C CYS A 148 6.48 -6.14 -15.84
N HIS A 149 5.70 -6.75 -16.75
CA HIS A 149 4.27 -6.46 -16.89
C HIS A 149 3.51 -6.73 -15.59
N ARG A 150 3.73 -7.88 -14.97
CA ARG A 150 3.05 -8.27 -13.73
C ARG A 150 3.41 -7.35 -12.56
N ASN A 151 4.70 -7.02 -12.39
CA ASN A 151 5.13 -6.09 -11.34
C ASN A 151 4.58 -4.67 -11.58
N MET A 152 4.59 -4.19 -12.83
CA MET A 152 3.96 -2.92 -13.20
C MET A 152 2.46 -2.92 -12.87
N ALA A 153 1.73 -3.98 -13.24
CA ALA A 153 0.30 -4.09 -12.97
C ALA A 153 0.02 -4.09 -11.45
N PHE A 154 0.84 -4.77 -10.64
CA PHE A 154 0.72 -4.73 -9.19
C PHE A 154 1.00 -3.33 -8.62
N THR A 155 1.99 -2.61 -9.14
CA THR A 155 2.25 -1.21 -8.76
C THR A 155 1.07 -0.31 -9.12
N LEU A 156 0.48 -0.45 -10.32
CA LEU A 156 -0.70 0.31 -10.72
C LEU A 156 -1.92 -0.02 -9.85
N TYR A 157 -2.09 -1.29 -9.47
CA TYR A 157 -3.14 -1.70 -8.53
C TYR A 157 -2.97 -1.02 -7.16
N GLN A 158 -1.76 -0.98 -6.60
CA GLN A 158 -1.50 -0.26 -5.36
C GLN A 158 -1.81 1.24 -5.50
N ALA A 159 -1.44 1.84 -6.63
CA ALA A 159 -1.74 3.25 -6.91
C ALA A 159 -3.26 3.51 -7.01
N ASP A 160 -4.01 2.60 -7.64
CA ASP A 160 -5.47 2.68 -7.70
C ASP A 160 -6.11 2.53 -6.31
N GLU A 161 -5.51 1.75 -5.41
CA GLU A 161 -6.01 1.55 -4.05
C GLU A 161 -5.56 2.60 -3.03
N MET A 162 -4.84 3.64 -3.47
CA MET A 162 -4.57 4.84 -2.68
C MET A 162 -5.88 5.58 -2.35
N PRO A 163 -5.96 6.29 -1.21
CA PRO A 163 -7.20 6.91 -0.76
C PRO A 163 -7.76 7.86 -1.81
N GLN A 164 -9.07 7.85 -1.99
CA GLN A 164 -9.76 8.80 -2.86
C GLN A 164 -11.05 9.26 -2.19
N MET A 165 -11.03 10.49 -1.69
CA MET A 165 -12.18 11.08 -1.01
C MET A 165 -13.28 11.45 -2.00
N ARG A 166 -14.52 11.25 -1.56
CA ARG A 166 -15.75 11.70 -2.22
C ARG A 166 -16.71 12.21 -1.16
N ILE A 167 -17.53 13.20 -1.53
CA ILE A 167 -18.71 13.57 -0.73
C ILE A 167 -19.91 12.83 -1.31
N GLY A 168 -20.56 12.05 -0.46
CA GLY A 168 -21.73 11.26 -0.80
C GLY A 168 -23.02 12.07 -0.70
N GLU A 169 -24.07 11.39 -0.23
CA GLU A 169 -25.37 12.00 -0.04
C GLU A 169 -25.33 13.01 1.12
N THR A 170 -26.15 14.06 0.97
CA THR A 170 -26.35 15.10 1.97
C THR A 170 -27.83 15.21 2.30
N LYS A 171 -28.15 15.47 3.57
CA LYS A 171 -29.53 15.68 4.02
C LYS A 171 -29.59 16.94 4.87
N VAL A 172 -30.66 17.72 4.72
CA VAL A 172 -30.93 18.91 5.53
C VAL A 172 -32.29 18.74 6.17
N GLU A 173 -32.39 19.08 7.45
CA GLU A 173 -33.63 19.11 8.20
C GLU A 173 -33.71 20.42 8.98
N SER A 174 -34.80 21.17 8.81
CA SER A 174 -35.07 22.36 9.61
C SER A 174 -35.54 21.93 11.00
N LEU A 175 -34.96 22.54 12.04
CA LEU A 175 -35.34 22.34 13.44
C LEU A 175 -36.16 23.52 13.98
N GLY A 176 -36.51 24.50 13.14
CA GLY A 176 -37.13 25.77 13.55
C GLY A 176 -36.10 26.85 13.89
N ASP A 177 -36.56 28.10 14.01
CA ASP A 177 -35.76 29.27 14.42
C ASP A 177 -34.46 29.51 13.62
N GLY A 178 -34.47 29.13 12.33
CA GLY A 178 -33.31 29.22 11.45
C GLY A 178 -32.19 28.24 11.80
N VAL A 179 -32.48 27.19 12.57
CA VAL A 179 -31.54 26.11 12.91
C VAL A 179 -31.77 24.93 11.99
N PHE A 180 -30.68 24.40 11.45
CA PHE A 180 -30.68 23.27 10.53
C PHE A 180 -29.77 22.17 11.02
N ARG A 181 -30.24 20.93 10.87
CA ARG A 181 -29.42 19.73 10.97
C ARG A 181 -28.97 19.33 9.57
N VAL A 182 -27.66 19.28 9.36
CA VAL A 182 -27.06 18.97 8.06
C VAL A 182 -26.22 17.71 8.20
N TRP A 183 -26.53 16.69 7.41
CA TRP A 183 -25.72 15.48 7.28
C TRP A 183 -24.92 15.50 5.99
N VAL A 184 -23.65 15.10 6.08
CA VAL A 184 -22.75 14.98 4.94
C VAL A 184 -22.00 13.66 5.03
N ASP A 185 -22.18 12.81 4.04
CA ASP A 185 -21.41 11.57 3.93
C ASP A 185 -20.02 11.86 3.33
N LEU A 186 -18.98 11.43 4.04
CA LEU A 186 -17.60 11.38 3.57
C LEU A 186 -17.29 9.93 3.22
N VAL A 187 -16.82 9.71 2.00
CA VAL A 187 -16.63 8.36 1.45
C VAL A 187 -15.19 8.21 1.00
N ASN A 188 -14.55 7.13 1.42
CA ASN A 188 -13.33 6.62 0.80
C ASN A 188 -13.58 5.18 0.38
N GLY A 189 -13.72 4.99 -0.93
CA GLY A 189 -14.01 3.67 -1.51
C GLY A 189 -12.78 2.78 -1.67
N LYS A 190 -11.59 3.28 -1.38
CA LYS A 190 -10.30 2.61 -1.61
C LYS A 190 -9.79 1.92 -0.36
N ALA A 191 -8.88 0.95 -0.50
CA ALA A 191 -8.36 0.17 0.62
C ALA A 191 -7.55 1.05 1.60
N ALA A 192 -6.68 1.92 1.07
CA ALA A 192 -5.84 2.76 1.91
C ALA A 192 -6.64 3.86 2.60
N PRO A 193 -6.40 4.12 3.91
CA PRO A 193 -6.92 5.30 4.58
C PRO A 193 -6.18 6.55 4.08
N THR A 194 -6.74 7.72 4.34
CA THR A 194 -6.05 8.98 4.04
C THR A 194 -4.80 9.19 4.91
N ILE A 195 -4.82 8.66 6.13
CA ILE A 195 -3.73 8.67 7.10
C ILE A 195 -3.67 7.29 7.77
N LEU A 196 -2.49 6.66 7.77
CA LEU A 196 -2.26 5.41 8.51
C LEU A 196 -2.38 5.65 10.03
N ALA A 197 -2.88 4.67 10.77
CA ALA A 197 -3.04 4.76 12.22
C ALA A 197 -1.70 5.01 12.92
N LYS A 198 -0.61 4.37 12.47
CA LYS A 198 0.74 4.61 13.00
C LYS A 198 1.20 6.05 12.72
N ALA A 199 0.90 6.56 11.52
CA ALA A 199 1.28 7.91 11.12
C ALA A 199 0.51 8.98 11.94
N ALA A 200 -0.78 8.74 12.18
CA ALA A 200 -1.62 9.57 13.04
C ALA A 200 -1.11 9.58 14.49
N ALA A 201 -0.79 8.40 15.05
CA ALA A 201 -0.30 8.29 16.42
C ALA A 201 1.01 9.04 16.65
N ASN A 202 1.90 9.04 15.65
CA ASN A 202 3.21 9.69 15.72
C ASN A 202 3.23 11.13 15.16
N ASN A 203 2.11 11.65 14.65
CA ASN A 203 1.99 12.98 14.05
C ASN A 203 3.00 13.27 12.92
N VAL A 204 3.34 12.27 12.10
CA VAL A 204 4.37 12.39 11.05
C VAL A 204 3.84 12.92 9.71
N VAL A 205 2.51 13.05 9.58
CA VAL A 205 1.86 13.64 8.41
C VAL A 205 0.91 14.75 8.81
N ARG A 206 0.61 15.64 7.86
CA ARG A 206 -0.38 16.69 8.05
C ARG A 206 -1.77 16.06 8.27
N PRO A 207 -2.55 16.52 9.27
CA PRO A 207 -3.91 16.03 9.47
C PRO A 207 -4.83 16.45 8.31
N ASP A 208 -5.85 15.64 8.07
CA ASP A 208 -6.94 16.02 7.18
C ASP A 208 -7.73 17.17 7.81
N ILE A 209 -8.35 17.98 6.96
CA ILE A 209 -9.07 19.18 7.36
C ILE A 209 -10.49 19.11 6.83
N LEU A 210 -11.45 19.33 7.73
CA LEU A 210 -12.85 19.50 7.39
C LEU A 210 -13.24 20.97 7.64
N THR A 211 -13.73 21.67 6.61
CA THR A 211 -14.22 23.05 6.75
C THR A 211 -15.70 23.18 6.40
N ALA A 212 -16.37 24.08 7.12
CA ALA A 212 -17.76 24.46 6.91
C ALA A 212 -17.85 25.98 6.74
N ASP A 213 -18.08 26.42 5.51
CA ASP A 213 -18.02 27.81 5.09
C ASP A 213 -19.37 28.29 4.56
N GLY A 214 -19.83 29.42 5.06
CA GLY A 214 -21.04 30.09 4.59
C GLY A 214 -21.21 31.45 5.24
N SER A 215 -21.74 32.41 4.48
CA SER A 215 -21.98 33.78 4.95
C SER A 215 -23.19 33.82 5.87
N GLY A 216 -23.03 34.39 7.07
CA GLY A 216 -24.11 34.48 8.06
C GLY A 216 -24.56 33.14 8.64
N ILE A 217 -23.74 32.08 8.49
CA ILE A 217 -24.00 30.77 9.07
C ILE A 217 -23.11 30.58 10.31
N GLU A 218 -23.73 30.29 11.45
CA GLU A 218 -23.06 29.91 12.70
C GLU A 218 -23.08 28.38 12.83
N VAL A 219 -21.95 27.77 13.21
CA VAL A 219 -21.88 26.32 13.48
C VAL A 219 -22.04 26.11 14.98
N LEU A 220 -23.17 25.54 15.39
CA LEU A 220 -23.51 25.31 16.79
C LEU A 220 -22.87 24.03 17.35
N SER A 221 -22.86 22.96 16.55
CA SER A 221 -22.22 21.70 16.92
C SER A 221 -21.85 20.87 15.70
N ALA A 222 -20.89 19.96 15.89
CA ALA A 222 -20.49 18.98 14.89
C ALA A 222 -20.35 17.61 15.57
N ALA A 223 -20.72 16.54 14.89
CA ALA A 223 -20.63 15.19 15.41
C ALA A 223 -20.42 14.15 14.32
N TRP A 224 -19.74 13.06 14.66
CA TRP A 224 -19.76 11.84 13.85
C TRP A 224 -20.97 11.01 14.25
N VAL A 225 -21.84 10.71 13.29
CA VAL A 225 -23.05 9.92 13.54
C VAL A 225 -22.92 8.54 12.89
N PRO A 226 -23.42 7.48 13.55
CA PRO A 226 -23.38 6.13 12.97
C PRO A 226 -24.42 5.95 11.86
N SER A 227 -25.48 6.78 11.83
CA SER A 227 -26.50 6.77 10.78
C SER A 227 -27.26 8.10 10.73
N LYS A 228 -27.64 8.53 9.52
CA LYS A 228 -28.60 9.62 9.28
C LYS A 228 -30.06 9.14 9.18
N TRP A 229 -30.28 7.84 9.20
CA TRP A 229 -31.59 7.20 9.00
C TRP A 229 -32.26 6.76 10.31
N ARG A 230 -31.50 6.68 11.40
CA ARG A 230 -31.99 6.21 12.71
C ARG A 230 -31.41 7.07 13.82
N PRO A 231 -32.19 7.35 14.89
CA PRO A 231 -31.65 7.99 16.08
C PRO A 231 -30.50 7.18 16.66
N ALA A 232 -29.41 7.86 17.00
CA ALA A 232 -28.26 7.25 17.66
C ALA A 232 -27.53 8.30 18.49
N ILE A 233 -26.76 7.84 19.48
CA ILE A 233 -25.85 8.70 20.22
C ILE A 233 -24.73 9.11 19.28
N ALA A 234 -24.69 10.40 18.96
CA ALA A 234 -23.67 11.00 18.13
C ALA A 234 -22.42 11.25 18.98
N GLN A 235 -21.23 10.95 18.44
CA GLN A 235 -19.99 11.35 19.09
C GLN A 235 -19.71 12.81 18.71
N SER A 236 -19.88 13.73 19.67
CA SER A 236 -19.57 15.14 19.46
C SER A 236 -18.10 15.34 19.12
N ILE A 237 -17.84 16.31 18.25
CA ILE A 237 -16.49 16.77 17.93
C ILE A 237 -16.16 17.91 18.90
N ASP A 238 -15.21 17.64 19.79
CA ASP A 238 -14.76 18.60 20.79
C ASP A 238 -13.53 19.36 20.28
N GLN A 239 -13.78 20.42 19.50
CA GLN A 239 -12.76 21.36 19.03
C GLN A 239 -13.31 22.79 19.13
N ALA A 240 -12.43 23.74 19.46
CA ALA A 240 -12.82 25.14 19.63
C ALA A 240 -13.37 25.79 18.35
N ASP A 241 -12.83 25.43 17.19
CA ASP A 241 -13.30 25.92 15.89
C ASP A 241 -14.02 24.79 15.12
N LEU A 242 -15.35 24.81 15.18
CA LEU A 242 -16.19 23.83 14.47
C LEU A 242 -16.38 24.15 12.98
N ARG A 243 -16.00 25.35 12.52
CA ARG A 243 -15.90 25.67 11.10
C ARG A 243 -14.65 25.09 10.48
N ARG A 244 -13.64 24.76 11.30
CA ARG A 244 -12.37 24.19 10.86
C ARG A 244 -11.92 23.04 11.77
N ILE A 245 -12.44 21.85 11.48
CA ILE A 245 -12.18 20.64 12.24
C ILE A 245 -10.90 19.96 11.72
N ILE A 246 -9.97 19.69 12.64
CA ILE A 246 -8.75 18.93 12.38
C ILE A 246 -9.02 17.43 12.59
N VAL A 247 -8.84 16.61 11.56
CA VAL A 247 -9.08 15.16 11.60
C VAL A 247 -7.74 14.42 11.61
N ARG A 248 -7.09 14.33 12.78
CA ARG A 248 -5.76 13.72 12.94
C ARG A 248 -5.69 12.24 12.57
N SER A 249 -6.79 11.51 12.79
CA SER A 249 -6.90 10.09 12.43
C SER A 249 -7.23 9.85 10.95
N GLY A 250 -7.42 10.92 10.17
CA GLY A 250 -7.86 10.83 8.78
C GLY A 250 -9.23 10.16 8.59
N HIS A 251 -9.47 9.73 7.37
CA HIS A 251 -10.62 8.94 6.95
C HIS A 251 -10.20 7.49 6.66
N PRO A 252 -10.87 6.49 7.26
CA PRO A 252 -10.59 5.08 6.99
C PRO A 252 -10.85 4.69 5.52
N GLY A 253 -10.18 3.64 5.04
CA GLY A 253 -10.47 2.99 3.76
C GLY A 253 -11.77 2.19 3.80
N ARG A 254 -12.34 1.90 2.63
CA ARG A 254 -13.60 1.13 2.42
C ARG A 254 -14.74 1.59 3.35
N THR A 255 -14.84 2.88 3.61
CA THR A 255 -15.71 3.41 4.67
C THR A 255 -16.50 4.61 4.16
N THR A 256 -17.73 4.73 4.67
CA THR A 256 -18.50 5.97 4.67
C THR A 256 -18.67 6.43 6.11
N ARG A 257 -18.30 7.67 6.42
CA ARG A 257 -18.59 8.32 7.70
C ARG A 257 -19.55 9.47 7.47
N THR A 258 -20.62 9.53 8.26
CA THR A 258 -21.55 10.65 8.21
C THR A 258 -21.17 11.68 9.26
N LEU A 259 -20.91 12.89 8.79
CA LEU A 259 -20.79 14.09 9.60
C LEU A 259 -22.18 14.70 9.80
N GLN A 260 -22.49 15.12 11.01
CA GLN A 260 -23.67 15.93 11.31
C GLN A 260 -23.22 17.30 11.82
N TYR A 261 -23.70 18.36 11.19
CA TYR A 261 -23.64 19.71 11.72
C TYR A 261 -25.02 20.16 12.24
N LEU A 262 -25.03 20.88 13.35
CA LEU A 262 -26.10 21.81 13.67
C LEU A 262 -25.62 23.22 13.34
N VAL A 263 -26.36 23.92 12.50
CA VAL A 263 -26.03 25.28 12.06
C VAL A 263 -27.21 26.22 12.24
N LYS A 264 -26.94 27.50 12.45
CA LYS A 264 -27.93 28.56 12.51
C LYS A 264 -27.68 29.60 11.41
N GLY A 265 -28.72 30.04 10.73
CA GLY A 265 -28.63 31.01 9.62
C GLY A 265 -29.43 30.56 8.40
N GLY A 266 -28.99 30.93 7.21
CA GLY A 266 -29.64 30.53 5.95
C GLY A 266 -28.73 30.69 4.75
N GLY A 267 -29.13 30.14 3.61
CA GLY A 267 -28.37 30.27 2.35
C GLY A 267 -27.50 29.05 2.05
N LYS A 268 -26.26 29.26 1.60
CA LYS A 268 -25.37 28.19 1.10
C LYS A 268 -24.29 27.87 2.13
N LEU A 269 -24.28 26.61 2.59
CA LEU A 269 -23.21 26.03 3.40
C LEU A 269 -22.32 25.15 2.51
N MET A 270 -21.06 25.51 2.36
CA MET A 270 -20.04 24.70 1.69
C MET A 270 -19.33 23.83 2.72
N VAL A 271 -19.38 22.52 2.55
CA VAL A 271 -18.59 21.57 3.34
C VAL A 271 -17.47 21.05 2.48
N ARG A 272 -16.23 21.16 2.96
CA ARG A 272 -15.02 20.72 2.26
C ARG A 272 -14.20 19.78 3.14
N TYR A 273 -13.75 18.68 2.57
CA TYR A 273 -12.79 17.76 3.18
C TYR A 273 -11.51 17.76 2.36
N ALA A 274 -10.41 18.18 2.98
CA ALA A 274 -9.09 18.27 2.35
C ALA A 274 -8.13 17.26 3.00
N SER A 275 -7.67 16.31 2.19
CA SER A 275 -6.66 15.32 2.57
C SER A 275 -5.42 15.45 1.69
N GLN A 276 -4.23 15.24 2.27
CA GLN A 276 -2.98 15.25 1.51
C GLN A 276 -2.92 14.11 0.49
N LYS A 277 -3.38 12.91 0.88
CA LYS A 277 -3.33 11.71 0.02
C LYS A 277 -4.67 11.43 -0.66
N GLY A 278 -5.78 11.74 0.02
CA GLY A 278 -7.13 11.48 -0.47
C GLY A 278 -7.70 12.52 -1.44
N GLY A 279 -6.98 13.62 -1.67
CA GLY A 279 -7.46 14.77 -2.44
C GLY A 279 -8.36 15.71 -1.64
N THR A 280 -8.87 16.74 -2.32
CA THR A 280 -9.83 17.71 -1.75
C THR A 280 -11.17 17.58 -2.46
N VAL A 281 -12.24 17.49 -1.66
CA VAL A 281 -13.62 17.41 -2.14
C VAL A 281 -14.49 18.41 -1.41
N GLU A 282 -15.48 18.95 -2.09
CA GLU A 282 -16.39 19.95 -1.54
C GLU A 282 -17.82 19.78 -2.09
N LYS A 283 -18.78 20.18 -1.27
CA LYS A 283 -20.19 20.16 -1.64
C LYS A 283 -20.91 21.32 -0.98
N THR A 284 -21.73 22.01 -1.76
CA THR A 284 -22.60 23.06 -1.25
C THR A 284 -23.97 22.47 -0.93
N VAL A 285 -24.46 22.78 0.26
CA VAL A 285 -25.76 22.41 0.78
C VAL A 285 -26.57 23.69 0.99
N VAL A 286 -27.84 23.68 0.58
CA VAL A 286 -28.73 24.86 0.74
C VAL A 286 -29.55 24.70 2.01
N LEU A 287 -29.55 25.73 2.85
CA LEU A 287 -30.36 25.86 4.06
C LEU A 287 -31.57 26.74 3.72
N GLN A 288 -32.75 26.12 3.63
CA GLN A 288 -34.03 26.77 3.32
C GLN A 288 -35.07 26.37 4.36
#